data_AF-A0A7C4AQT4-F1
#
_entry.id   AF-A0A7C4AQT4-F1
#
_cell.length_a   1.000
_cell.length_b   1.000
_cell.length_c   1.000
_cell.angle_alpha   90.00
_cell.angle_beta   90.00
_cell.angle_gamma   90.00
#
_symmetry.space_group_name_H-M   'P 1'
#
loop_
_entity.id
_entity.type
_entity.pdbx_description
1 polymer ?
#
loop_
_entity_poly.entity_id
_entity_poly.type
_entity_poly.pdbx_seq_one_letter_code
_entity_poly.pdbx_strand_id
1 'polypeptide(L)'
;MDRVWAFPPRGASRHAAFSILGGNALRGNIVLEYQPRTYRDYRDSGRFCTFRVTVETTDLYVKALCPLERETEQLVRECRGQIEAAIARRPEFLASLTPIEEDPRDSPVAMQMIRAAAKAGTGPMAAVAGAVAEFVGRSLLALSPEIIIENGGDIFARVDAPFVCGLFAGSSPFSNRLGFKIDPTGLPVGICTSSATVGPSRSFGRADAAVVVSYDVALADAMATALGNRIHGYSDLRKGVEWAMTIPGVKGALAVLGDKMAVLGEIELTPVSP
;
A
#
# COMPACT_ATOMS: atom_id res chain seq x y z
N MET A 1 1.67 -23.73 5.56
CA MET A 1 0.99 -23.06 6.66
C MET A 1 1.83 -21.86 7.08
N ASP A 2 1.18 -20.70 7.11
CA ASP A 2 1.45 -19.47 7.89
C ASP A 2 2.79 -18.73 7.76
N ARG A 3 2.76 -17.63 6.99
CA ARG A 3 3.48 -16.37 7.29
C ARG A 3 2.57 -15.20 6.91
N VAL A 4 1.65 -14.91 7.83
CA VAL A 4 0.87 -13.67 7.92
C VAL A 4 1.76 -12.63 8.61
N TRP A 5 1.58 -11.34 8.28
CA TRP A 5 2.12 -10.18 8.99
C TRP A 5 2.60 -10.49 10.42
N ALA A 6 3.91 -10.72 10.59
CA ALA A 6 4.45 -11.01 11.91
C ALA A 6 4.72 -9.68 12.62
N PHE A 7 3.83 -9.29 13.53
CA PHE A 7 4.15 -8.31 14.58
C PHE A 7 5.07 -9.02 15.58
N PRO A 8 6.34 -8.60 15.75
CA PRO A 8 7.19 -9.19 16.77
C PRO A 8 6.65 -8.84 18.16
N PRO A 9 6.70 -9.76 19.15
CA PRO A 9 6.30 -9.44 20.52
C PRO A 9 7.23 -8.35 21.10
N ARG A 10 6.66 -7.40 21.85
CA ARG A 10 7.40 -6.31 22.49
C ARG A 10 8.46 -6.88 23.45
N GLY A 11 9.73 -6.51 23.24
CA GLY A 11 10.79 -6.68 24.25
C GLY A 11 12.06 -7.46 23.85
N ALA A 12 12.25 -7.87 22.60
CA ALA A 12 13.52 -8.51 22.20
C ALA A 12 14.57 -7.46 21.78
N SER A 13 15.61 -7.31 22.60
CA SER A 13 16.82 -6.56 22.31
C SER A 13 17.57 -7.11 21.10
N ARG A 14 18.35 -6.22 20.47
CA ARG A 14 19.16 -6.47 19.27
C ARG A 14 20.17 -7.61 19.52
N HIS A 15 20.28 -8.51 18.54
CA HIS A 15 21.09 -9.74 18.49
C HIS A 15 20.53 -10.94 19.25
N ALA A 16 19.71 -11.73 18.55
CA ALA A 16 19.47 -13.14 18.92
C ALA A 16 19.69 -14.02 17.68
N ALA A 17 20.82 -14.72 17.66
CA ALA A 17 21.00 -15.91 16.84
C ALA A 17 20.15 -17.02 17.47
N PHE A 18 19.06 -17.42 16.80
CA PHE A 18 18.27 -18.56 17.25
C PHE A 18 18.85 -19.85 16.65
N SER A 19 19.47 -20.65 17.51
CA SER A 19 19.80 -22.05 17.23
C SER A 19 18.64 -22.90 17.73
N ILE A 20 17.91 -23.55 16.83
CA ILE A 20 16.87 -24.52 17.19
C ILE A 20 17.52 -25.92 17.11
N LEU A 21 17.78 -26.50 18.28
CA LEU A 21 18.13 -27.91 18.41
C LEU A 21 16.85 -28.75 18.35
N GLY A 22 16.71 -29.58 17.30
CA GLY A 22 15.71 -30.63 17.24
C GLY A 22 15.36 -31.10 15.82
N GLY A 23 16.06 -32.12 15.33
CA GLY A 23 15.51 -33.13 14.41
C GLY A 23 15.56 -32.86 12.90
N ASN A 24 16.69 -33.22 12.27
CA ASN A 24 16.91 -33.61 10.87
C ASN A 24 16.16 -32.89 9.72
N ALA A 25 16.90 -31.99 9.05
CA ALA A 25 17.23 -31.99 7.62
C ALA A 25 17.08 -30.60 6.96
N LEU A 26 18.13 -30.23 6.21
CA LEU A 26 18.32 -29.03 5.37
C LEU A 26 18.78 -27.76 6.12
N ARG A 27 20.10 -27.67 6.27
CA ARG A 27 20.82 -26.41 6.50
C ARG A 27 20.65 -25.50 5.27
N GLY A 28 19.73 -24.56 5.35
CA GLY A 28 19.70 -23.38 4.49
C GLY A 28 19.74 -22.14 5.37
N ASN A 29 20.85 -21.40 5.36
CA ASN A 29 20.86 -20.06 5.92
C ASN A 29 19.92 -19.20 5.06
N ILE A 30 18.72 -18.92 5.55
CA ILE A 30 17.82 -17.96 4.91
C ILE A 30 18.34 -16.57 5.28
N VAL A 31 19.20 -16.03 4.43
CA VAL A 31 19.49 -14.59 4.42
C VAL A 31 18.21 -13.92 3.92
N LEU A 32 17.51 -13.21 4.80
CA LEU A 32 16.46 -12.27 4.39
C LEU A 32 17.18 -11.12 3.68
N GLU A 33 17.29 -11.24 2.37
CA GLU A 33 17.91 -10.24 1.51
C GLU A 33 17.02 -9.00 1.52
N TYR A 34 17.48 -7.95 2.21
CA TYR A 34 16.89 -6.62 2.11
C TYR A 34 17.05 -6.15 0.66
N GLN A 35 15.96 -6.16 -0.11
CA GLN A 35 15.98 -5.52 -1.42
C GLN A 35 15.91 -3.99 -1.22
N PRO A 36 16.95 -3.23 -1.62
CA PRO A 36 16.91 -1.78 -1.58
C PRO A 36 15.76 -1.27 -2.47
N ARG A 37 14.91 -0.39 -1.94
CA ARG A 37 13.78 0.23 -2.66
C ARG A 37 14.30 1.31 -3.61
N THR A 38 14.94 0.89 -4.70
CA THR A 38 15.61 1.74 -5.71
C THR A 38 14.67 2.62 -6.54
N TYR A 39 13.36 2.46 -6.44
CA TYR A 39 12.38 3.30 -7.14
C TYR A 39 12.18 4.69 -6.52
N ARG A 40 12.76 4.98 -5.35
CA ARG A 40 12.60 6.26 -4.64
C ARG A 40 13.46 7.41 -5.17
N ASP A 41 13.94 7.33 -6.41
CA ASP A 41 14.73 8.40 -7.04
C ASP A 41 13.80 9.48 -7.60
N TYR A 42 13.27 10.30 -6.69
CA TYR A 42 12.39 11.41 -7.05
C TYR A 42 13.23 12.64 -7.32
N ARG A 43 13.11 13.25 -8.51
CA ARG A 43 13.67 14.58 -8.80
C ARG A 43 13.20 15.56 -7.73
N ASP A 44 14.11 15.90 -6.82
CA ASP A 44 13.84 16.84 -5.74
C ASP A 44 13.79 18.24 -6.34
N SER A 45 12.58 18.79 -6.45
CA SER A 45 12.39 20.18 -6.87
C SER A 45 12.81 21.17 -5.79
N GLY A 46 13.29 20.69 -4.62
CA GLY A 46 13.60 21.49 -3.45
C GLY A 46 12.37 22.02 -2.72
N ARG A 47 11.16 21.68 -3.19
CA ARG A 47 9.89 22.14 -2.62
C ARG A 47 9.53 21.45 -1.30
N PHE A 48 9.87 20.17 -1.16
CA PHE A 48 9.45 19.35 -0.04
C PHE A 48 10.62 18.97 0.87
N CYS A 49 10.42 19.11 2.18
CA CYS A 49 11.18 18.35 3.15
C CYS A 49 10.81 16.87 2.99
N THR A 50 11.81 16.06 2.66
CA THR A 50 11.61 14.64 2.38
C THR A 50 12.33 13.80 3.42
N PHE A 51 11.62 12.90 4.07
CA PHE A 51 12.15 12.09 5.16
C PHE A 51 11.51 10.70 5.21
N ARG A 52 12.15 9.79 5.96
CA ARG A 52 11.71 8.39 6.13
C ARG A 52 11.41 8.13 7.59
N VAL A 53 10.27 7.50 7.88
CA VAL A 53 9.88 7.07 9.23
C VAL A 53 9.60 5.58 9.22
N THR A 54 10.30 4.84 10.08
CA THR A 54 10.13 3.39 10.22
C THR A 54 9.74 3.05 11.65
N VAL A 55 8.59 2.37 11.80
CA VAL A 55 8.12 1.83 13.07
C VAL A 55 7.79 0.36 12.85
N GLU A 56 8.66 -0.51 13.36
CA GLU A 56 8.59 -1.96 13.17
C GLU A 56 8.50 -2.34 11.68
N THR A 57 7.32 -2.79 11.22
CA THR A 57 7.08 -3.20 9.83
C THR A 57 6.57 -2.07 8.93
N THR A 58 6.14 -0.95 9.51
CA THR A 58 5.71 0.23 8.75
C THR A 58 6.91 1.06 8.35
N ASP A 59 7.04 1.38 7.06
CA ASP A 59 8.16 2.12 6.48
C ASP A 59 7.65 3.19 5.52
N LEU A 60 7.41 4.38 6.06
CA LEU A 60 6.88 5.52 5.36
C LEU A 60 7.99 6.36 4.74
N TYR A 61 7.76 6.78 3.50
CA TYR A 61 8.48 7.87 2.88
C TYR A 61 7.54 9.06 2.75
N VAL A 62 7.94 10.20 3.30
CA VAL A 62 7.07 11.36 3.50
C VAL A 62 7.66 12.57 2.80
N LYS A 63 6.81 13.31 2.09
CA LYS A 63 7.11 14.64 1.56
C LYS A 63 6.14 15.63 2.19
N ALA A 64 6.69 16.66 2.82
CA ALA A 64 5.95 17.71 3.52
C ALA A 64 6.61 19.08 3.28
N LEU A 65 5.94 20.17 3.63
CA LEU A 65 6.52 21.52 3.51
C LEU A 65 7.44 21.88 4.69
N CYS A 66 7.50 21.03 5.72
CA CYS A 66 8.37 21.17 6.87
C CYS A 66 8.77 19.80 7.42
N PRO A 67 9.86 19.69 8.22
CA PRO A 67 10.21 18.46 8.91
C PRO A 67 9.12 18.05 9.93
N LEU A 68 8.66 16.81 9.86
CA LEU A 68 7.55 16.27 10.67
C LEU A 68 7.83 14.82 11.12
N GLU A 69 9.10 14.44 11.28
CA GLU A 69 9.52 13.06 11.57
C GLU A 69 8.90 12.53 12.87
N ARG A 70 8.89 13.37 13.93
CA ARG A 70 8.42 12.96 15.26
C ARG A 70 6.91 12.79 15.29
N GLU A 71 6.19 13.73 14.69
CA GLU A 71 4.73 13.73 14.56
C GLU A 71 4.30 12.52 13.72
N THR A 72 5.00 12.26 12.62
CA THR A 72 4.78 11.08 11.78
C THR A 72 5.00 9.78 12.57
N GLU A 73 6.09 9.66 13.33
CA GLU A 73 6.36 8.47 14.13
C GLU A 73 5.26 8.21 15.18
N GLN A 74 4.81 9.27 15.87
CA GLN A 74 3.73 9.18 16.85
C GLN A 74 2.43 8.71 16.22
N LEU A 75 2.04 9.29 15.08
CA LEU A 75 0.83 8.92 14.35
C LEU A 75 0.87 7.49 13.83
N VAL A 76 2.04 7.01 13.37
CA VAL A 76 2.22 5.62 12.97
C VAL A 76 2.00 4.69 14.17
N ARG A 77 2.55 5.02 15.35
CA ARG A 77 2.35 4.21 16.57
C ARG A 77 0.89 4.19 17.00
N GLU A 78 0.19 5.32 16.92
CA GLU A 78 -1.23 5.41 17.23
C GLU A 78 -2.07 4.54 16.29
N CYS A 79 -1.86 4.69 14.98
CA CYS A 79 -2.56 3.90 13.96
C CYS A 79 -2.33 2.40 14.16
N ARG A 80 -1.07 2.00 14.39
CA ARG A 80 -0.71 0.60 14.68
C ARG A 80 -1.40 0.08 15.93
N GLY A 81 -1.45 0.87 17.00
CA GLY A 81 -2.15 0.50 18.23
C GLY A 81 -3.65 0.23 18.00
N GLN A 82 -4.30 1.03 17.15
CA GLN A 82 -5.69 0.83 16.76
C GLN A 82 -5.91 -0.49 15.98
N ILE A 83 -4.97 -0.87 15.12
CA ILE A 83 -5.00 -2.12 14.34
C ILE A 83 -4.68 -3.32 15.24
N GLU A 84 -3.64 -3.23 16.07
CA GLU A 84 -3.25 -4.27 17.03
C GLU A 84 -4.40 -4.58 18.00
N ALA A 85 -5.11 -3.56 18.48
CA ALA A 85 -6.29 -3.74 19.33
C ALA A 85 -7.43 -4.48 18.60
N ALA A 86 -7.68 -4.18 17.33
CA ALA A 86 -8.68 -4.89 16.53
C ALA A 86 -8.30 -6.37 16.34
N ILE A 87 -7.03 -6.65 16.02
CA ILE A 87 -6.49 -8.01 15.87
C ILE A 87 -6.59 -8.80 17.18
N ALA A 88 -6.18 -8.20 18.31
CA ALA A 88 -6.21 -8.85 19.61
C ALA A 88 -7.64 -9.20 20.05
N ARG A 89 -8.61 -8.34 19.71
CA ARG A 89 -10.01 -8.54 20.02
C ARG A 89 -10.67 -9.56 19.10
N ARG A 90 -10.31 -9.56 17.82
CA ARG A 90 -10.90 -10.41 16.77
C ARG A 90 -9.80 -10.94 15.85
N PRO A 91 -9.25 -12.14 16.12
CA PRO A 91 -8.19 -12.73 15.29
C PRO A 91 -8.56 -12.88 13.80
N GLU A 92 -9.85 -12.99 13.48
CA GLU A 92 -10.40 -12.97 12.11
C GLU A 92 -10.03 -11.69 11.34
N PHE A 93 -9.82 -10.56 12.02
CA PHE A 93 -9.39 -9.30 11.39
C PHE A 93 -8.07 -9.48 10.65
N LEU A 94 -7.14 -10.24 11.25
CA LEU A 94 -5.84 -10.53 10.68
C LEU A 94 -5.89 -11.66 9.63
N ALA A 95 -6.66 -12.71 9.91
CA ALA A 95 -6.60 -13.96 9.15
C ALA A 95 -7.57 -14.05 7.97
N SER A 96 -8.66 -13.28 7.98
CA SER A 96 -9.68 -13.38 6.95
C SER A 96 -9.16 -12.90 5.60
N LEU A 97 -9.52 -13.62 4.53
CA LEU A 97 -9.32 -13.21 3.14
C LEU A 97 -10.61 -12.71 2.48
N THR A 98 -11.71 -12.73 3.24
CA THR A 98 -13.04 -12.29 2.82
C THR A 98 -13.56 -11.21 3.78
N PRO A 99 -14.62 -10.46 3.41
CA PRO A 99 -15.19 -9.46 4.29
C PRO A 99 -15.58 -10.03 5.66
N ILE A 100 -15.44 -9.22 6.70
CA ILE A 100 -15.93 -9.51 8.04
C ILE A 100 -16.97 -8.46 8.44
N GLU A 101 -17.80 -8.76 9.44
CA GLU A 101 -18.81 -7.82 9.91
C GLU A 101 -18.21 -6.64 10.69
N GLU A 102 -18.83 -5.47 10.52
CA GLU A 102 -18.53 -4.30 11.35
C GLU A 102 -18.91 -4.57 12.81
N ASP A 103 -18.07 -4.11 13.74
CA ASP A 103 -18.39 -4.10 15.16
C ASP A 103 -18.30 -2.66 15.67
N PRO A 104 -19.33 -2.11 16.33
CA PRO A 104 -19.29 -0.74 16.85
C PRO A 104 -18.14 -0.45 17.83
N ARG A 105 -17.47 -1.49 18.36
CA ARG A 105 -16.30 -1.39 19.22
C ARG A 105 -14.98 -1.30 18.45
N ASP A 106 -15.00 -1.41 17.13
CA ASP A 106 -13.81 -1.21 16.30
C ASP A 106 -13.34 0.25 16.37
N SER A 107 -12.03 0.42 16.34
CA SER A 107 -11.42 1.73 16.16
C SER A 107 -11.81 2.33 14.80
N PRO A 108 -11.75 3.67 14.63
CA PRO A 108 -12.01 4.30 13.34
C PRO A 108 -11.18 3.72 12.19
N VAL A 109 -9.88 3.46 12.43
CA VAL A 109 -8.99 2.83 11.44
C VAL A 109 -9.45 1.41 11.09
N ALA A 110 -9.79 0.60 12.10
CA ALA A 110 -10.26 -0.77 11.87
C ALA A 110 -11.58 -0.81 11.10
N MET A 111 -12.56 0.06 11.44
CA MET A 111 -13.80 0.16 10.66
C MET A 111 -13.56 0.60 9.22
N GLN A 112 -12.63 1.53 8.99
CA GLN A 112 -12.27 1.96 7.64
C GLN A 112 -11.76 0.76 6.82
N MET A 113 -10.84 -0.03 7.38
CA MET A 113 -10.29 -1.22 6.72
C MET A 113 -11.38 -2.26 6.43
N ILE A 114 -12.30 -2.50 7.37
CA ILE A 114 -13.41 -3.45 7.20
C ILE A 114 -14.33 -3.00 6.06
N ARG A 115 -14.71 -1.72 6.02
CA ARG A 115 -15.58 -1.16 4.98
C ARG A 115 -14.94 -1.19 3.60
N ALA A 116 -13.66 -0.84 3.52
CA ALA A 116 -12.89 -0.93 2.29
C ALA A 116 -12.84 -2.37 1.76
N ALA A 117 -12.51 -3.32 2.64
CA ALA A 117 -12.44 -4.74 2.32
C ALA A 117 -13.80 -5.32 1.91
N ALA A 118 -14.88 -4.90 2.56
CA ALA A 118 -16.24 -5.29 2.19
C ALA A 118 -16.60 -4.89 0.75
N LYS A 119 -16.27 -3.67 0.33
CA LYS A 119 -16.48 -3.21 -1.06
C LYS A 119 -15.61 -3.97 -2.07
N ALA A 120 -14.38 -4.32 -1.68
CA ALA A 120 -13.44 -5.02 -2.55
C ALA A 120 -13.65 -6.56 -2.61
N GLY A 121 -14.42 -7.11 -1.66
CA GLY A 121 -14.58 -8.54 -1.49
C GLY A 121 -13.32 -9.23 -0.95
N THR A 122 -12.53 -8.53 -0.13
CA THR A 122 -11.28 -9.01 0.48
C THR A 122 -11.40 -9.05 2.00
N GLY A 123 -10.35 -9.50 2.70
CA GLY A 123 -10.23 -9.31 4.15
C GLY A 123 -9.67 -7.93 4.53
N PRO A 124 -9.84 -7.48 5.80
CA PRO A 124 -9.42 -6.15 6.25
C PRO A 124 -7.94 -5.83 6.02
N MET A 125 -7.06 -6.83 6.17
CA MET A 125 -5.62 -6.65 6.01
C MET A 125 -5.20 -6.31 4.58
N ALA A 126 -6.08 -6.47 3.58
CA ALA A 126 -5.82 -6.00 2.21
C ALA A 126 -5.89 -4.46 2.08
N ALA A 127 -6.34 -3.74 3.12
CA ALA A 127 -6.46 -2.29 3.13
C ALA A 127 -5.43 -1.61 4.05
N VAL A 128 -4.52 -2.38 4.67
CA VAL A 128 -3.72 -1.92 5.82
C VAL A 128 -2.72 -0.84 5.46
N ALA A 129 -2.06 -0.94 4.30
CA ALA A 129 -1.00 -0.01 3.94
C ALA A 129 -1.59 1.34 3.51
N GLY A 130 -2.68 1.30 2.73
CA GLY A 130 -3.47 2.46 2.37
C GLY A 130 -4.12 3.13 3.58
N ALA A 131 -4.70 2.36 4.51
CA ALA A 131 -5.30 2.92 5.73
C ALA A 131 -4.27 3.62 6.62
N VAL A 132 -3.06 3.06 6.77
CA VAL A 132 -1.97 3.71 7.51
C VAL A 132 -1.52 5.00 6.82
N ALA A 133 -1.32 4.95 5.50
CA ALA A 133 -0.92 6.13 4.72
C ALA A 133 -1.96 7.26 4.83
N GLU A 134 -3.24 6.92 4.78
CA GLU A 134 -4.34 7.88 4.91
C GLU A 134 -4.50 8.43 6.33
N PHE A 135 -4.43 7.58 7.35
CA PHE A 135 -4.51 8.03 8.74
C PHE A 135 -3.41 9.05 9.06
N VAL A 136 -2.16 8.70 8.72
CA VAL A 136 -1.00 9.58 8.94
C VAL A 136 -1.12 10.84 8.07
N GLY A 137 -1.39 10.68 6.78
CA GLY A 137 -1.48 11.77 5.84
C GLY A 137 -2.54 12.80 6.23
N ARG A 138 -3.77 12.35 6.54
CA ARG A 138 -4.85 13.24 7.00
C ARG A 138 -4.52 13.95 8.30
N SER A 139 -3.86 13.28 9.24
CA SER A 139 -3.48 13.87 10.52
C SER A 139 -2.41 14.95 10.38
N LEU A 140 -1.47 14.77 9.45
CA LEU A 140 -0.41 15.74 9.18
C LEU A 140 -0.87 16.97 8.39
N LEU A 141 -2.06 16.94 7.76
CA LEU A 141 -2.59 18.09 7.02
C LEU A 141 -2.80 19.35 7.89
N ALA A 142 -2.94 19.18 9.21
CA ALA A 142 -3.00 20.29 10.15
C ALA A 142 -1.66 21.04 10.30
N LEU A 143 -0.54 20.41 9.94
CA LEU A 143 0.82 20.93 10.11
C LEU A 143 1.48 21.26 8.76
N SER A 144 1.09 20.57 7.69
CA SER A 144 1.55 20.83 6.33
C SER A 144 0.36 20.69 5.36
N PRO A 145 -0.06 21.77 4.66
CA PRO A 145 -1.21 21.71 3.75
C PRO A 145 -0.97 20.81 2.53
N GLU A 146 0.31 20.50 2.24
CA GLU A 146 0.70 19.56 1.22
C GLU A 146 1.49 18.40 1.84
N ILE A 147 1.01 17.19 1.60
CA ILE A 147 1.57 15.95 2.15
C ILE A 147 1.49 14.86 1.09
N ILE A 148 2.59 14.12 0.92
CA ILE A 148 2.60 12.83 0.23
C ILE A 148 3.17 11.80 1.21
N ILE A 149 2.41 10.73 1.45
CA ILE A 149 2.82 9.56 2.24
C ILE A 149 2.88 8.35 1.32
N GLU A 150 4.05 7.77 1.16
CA GLU A 150 4.26 6.48 0.49
C GLU A 150 4.49 5.40 1.56
N ASN A 151 3.62 4.39 1.58
CA ASN A 151 3.77 3.19 2.40
C ASN A 151 3.91 1.96 1.50
N GLY A 152 5.10 1.74 0.94
CA GLY A 152 5.31 0.69 -0.05
C GLY A 152 4.72 1.08 -1.41
N GLY A 153 3.73 0.33 -1.89
CA GLY A 153 3.02 0.62 -3.15
C GLY A 153 1.83 1.56 -3.01
N ASP A 154 1.54 2.01 -1.78
CA ASP A 154 0.33 2.72 -1.41
C ASP A 154 0.62 4.15 -1.05
N ILE A 155 0.00 5.07 -1.78
CA ILE A 155 0.27 6.50 -1.68
C ILE A 155 -0.99 7.22 -1.25
N PHE A 156 -0.88 8.02 -0.19
CA PHE A 156 -1.79 9.12 0.09
C PHE A 156 -1.13 10.42 -0.38
N ALA A 157 -1.84 11.24 -1.15
CA ALA A 157 -1.34 12.53 -1.58
C ALA A 157 -2.40 13.61 -1.45
N ARG A 158 -2.01 14.74 -0.90
CA ARG A 158 -2.73 16.01 -1.02
C ARG A 158 -1.72 17.08 -1.36
N VAL A 159 -1.81 17.63 -2.57
CA VAL A 159 -0.90 18.67 -3.09
C VAL A 159 -1.68 19.69 -3.90
N ASP A 160 -1.13 20.90 -4.04
CA ASP A 160 -1.71 22.04 -4.77
C ASP A 160 -1.16 22.18 -6.19
N ALA A 161 -0.16 21.38 -6.56
CA ALA A 161 0.35 21.34 -7.92
C ALA A 161 0.28 19.91 -8.48
N PRO A 162 0.18 19.75 -9.81
CA PRO A 162 0.25 18.44 -10.43
C PRO A 162 1.54 17.71 -10.06
N PHE A 163 1.44 16.40 -9.88
CA PHE A 163 2.60 15.55 -9.67
C PHE A 163 2.51 14.29 -10.52
N VAL A 164 3.66 13.64 -10.73
CA VAL A 164 3.73 12.38 -11.46
C VAL A 164 4.09 11.28 -10.47
N CYS A 165 3.24 10.27 -10.37
CA CYS A 165 3.52 9.04 -9.67
C CYS A 165 4.14 8.04 -10.64
N GLY A 166 5.40 7.63 -10.43
CA GLY A 166 6.04 6.61 -11.26
C GLY A 166 5.35 5.26 -11.14
N LEU A 167 5.22 4.53 -12.25
CA LEU A 167 4.76 3.15 -12.26
C LEU A 167 5.94 2.20 -12.08
N PHE A 168 5.90 1.42 -10.99
CA PHE A 168 6.80 0.29 -10.81
C PHE A 168 6.03 -1.02 -11.05
N ALA A 169 6.38 -1.73 -12.11
CA ALA A 169 5.71 -2.96 -12.55
C ALA A 169 6.72 -4.10 -12.73
N GLY A 170 7.64 -4.24 -11.78
CA GLY A 170 8.66 -5.29 -11.79
C GLY A 170 9.54 -5.24 -13.05
N SER A 171 9.62 -6.36 -13.76
CA SER A 171 10.40 -6.52 -15.00
C SER A 171 9.66 -6.07 -16.27
N SER A 172 8.42 -5.58 -16.15
CA SER A 172 7.67 -5.06 -17.30
C SER A 172 8.44 -3.92 -17.99
N PRO A 173 8.42 -3.84 -19.33
CA PRO A 173 9.03 -2.73 -20.06
C PRO A 173 8.42 -1.36 -19.73
N PHE A 174 7.28 -1.30 -19.04
CA PHE A 174 6.65 -0.08 -18.56
C PHE A 174 7.24 0.45 -17.24
N SER A 175 7.91 -0.42 -16.48
CA SER A 175 8.46 -0.10 -15.16
C SER A 175 9.51 1.01 -15.27
N ASN A 176 9.39 2.06 -14.44
CA ASN A 176 10.25 3.26 -14.45
C ASN A 176 10.29 4.02 -15.79
N ARG A 177 9.33 3.78 -16.70
CA ARG A 177 9.20 4.49 -17.99
C ARG A 177 7.86 5.18 -18.17
N LEU A 178 6.84 4.71 -17.44
CA LEU A 178 5.55 5.35 -17.35
C LEU A 178 5.31 5.89 -15.94
N GLY A 179 4.55 6.96 -15.87
CA GLY A 179 3.96 7.46 -14.64
C GLY A 179 2.54 7.91 -14.88
N PHE A 180 1.85 8.22 -13.80
CA PHE A 180 0.50 8.74 -13.80
C PHE A 180 0.56 10.19 -13.37
N LYS A 181 0.13 11.09 -14.25
CA LYS A 181 -0.06 12.49 -13.90
C LYS A 181 -1.33 12.61 -13.08
N ILE A 182 -1.19 13.27 -11.93
CA ILE A 182 -2.26 13.49 -10.97
C ILE A 182 -2.42 14.99 -10.81
N ASP A 183 -3.57 15.49 -11.25
CA ASP A 183 -3.91 16.89 -11.10
C ASP A 183 -4.51 17.14 -9.70
N PRO A 184 -4.21 18.30 -9.08
CA PRO A 184 -4.70 18.63 -7.75
C PRO A 184 -6.22 18.89 -7.82
N THR A 185 -6.98 18.18 -6.98
CA THR A 185 -8.45 18.33 -6.89
C THR A 185 -8.88 19.14 -5.66
N GLY A 186 -7.92 19.57 -4.84
CA GLY A 186 -8.16 20.13 -3.51
C GLY A 186 -8.48 19.07 -2.44
N LEU A 187 -8.83 17.84 -2.84
CA LEU A 187 -9.07 16.71 -1.96
C LEU A 187 -7.85 15.77 -1.93
N PRO A 188 -7.62 15.05 -0.81
CA PRO A 188 -6.64 13.97 -0.80
C PRO A 188 -7.02 12.84 -1.76
N VAL A 189 -6.02 12.22 -2.38
CA VAL A 189 -6.16 11.09 -3.29
C VAL A 189 -5.26 9.93 -2.87
N GLY A 190 -5.78 8.72 -3.02
CA GLY A 190 -5.09 7.45 -2.86
C GLY A 190 -4.69 6.85 -4.20
N ILE A 191 -3.45 6.40 -4.32
CA ILE A 191 -2.93 5.67 -5.48
C ILE A 191 -2.24 4.44 -4.91
N CYS A 192 -2.88 3.28 -5.06
CA CYS A 192 -2.44 2.05 -4.43
C CYS A 192 -2.10 1.00 -5.47
N THR A 193 -1.02 0.26 -5.22
CA THR A 193 -0.47 -0.71 -6.17
C THR A 193 -0.29 -2.06 -5.50
N SER A 194 -0.95 -3.07 -6.05
CA SER A 194 -0.66 -4.47 -5.75
C SER A 194 0.20 -5.09 -6.84
N SER A 195 1.10 -5.99 -6.49
CA SER A 195 1.97 -6.69 -7.43
C SER A 195 2.17 -8.14 -6.98
N ALA A 196 2.15 -9.06 -7.94
CA ALA A 196 2.53 -10.45 -7.72
C ALA A 196 4.05 -10.66 -7.87
N THR A 197 4.76 -9.69 -8.45
CA THR A 197 6.19 -9.77 -8.77
C THR A 197 7.06 -8.94 -7.84
N VAL A 198 6.45 -8.04 -7.05
CA VAL A 198 7.14 -7.09 -6.17
C VAL A 198 6.44 -7.01 -4.82
N GLY A 199 7.18 -7.27 -3.73
CA GLY A 199 6.73 -7.05 -2.36
C GLY A 199 6.37 -8.33 -1.57
N PRO A 200 6.17 -8.22 -0.24
CA PRO A 200 5.92 -9.37 0.64
C PRO A 200 4.46 -9.83 0.67
N SER A 201 3.54 -9.09 0.04
CA SER A 201 2.10 -9.34 0.07
C SER A 201 1.73 -10.56 -0.77
N ARG A 202 0.81 -11.40 -0.26
CA ARG A 202 0.29 -12.54 -1.02
C ARG A 202 -0.64 -12.05 -2.13
N SER A 203 -0.16 -12.09 -3.37
CA SER A 203 -1.03 -12.02 -4.54
C SER A 203 -1.41 -13.43 -4.98
N PHE A 204 -2.69 -13.63 -5.30
CA PHE A 204 -3.21 -14.86 -5.89
C PHE A 204 -3.24 -14.80 -7.42
N GLY A 205 -2.99 -13.62 -8.00
CA GLY A 205 -2.93 -13.39 -9.43
C GLY A 205 -1.50 -13.36 -9.96
N ARG A 206 -1.36 -12.85 -11.19
CA ARG A 206 -0.08 -12.73 -11.92
C ARG A 206 0.25 -11.31 -12.36
N ALA A 207 -0.57 -10.32 -12.00
CA ALA A 207 -0.34 -8.93 -12.38
C ALA A 207 1.04 -8.45 -11.91
N ASP A 208 1.78 -7.81 -12.82
CA ASP A 208 3.03 -7.13 -12.47
C ASP A 208 2.76 -5.84 -11.69
N ALA A 209 1.65 -5.18 -12.02
CA ALA A 209 1.08 -4.08 -11.24
C ALA A 209 -0.44 -4.04 -11.44
N ALA A 210 -1.19 -3.84 -10.36
CA ALA A 210 -2.59 -3.49 -10.34
C ALA A 210 -2.73 -2.22 -9.52
N VAL A 211 -3.02 -1.10 -10.20
CA VAL A 211 -3.09 0.24 -9.65
C VAL A 211 -4.56 0.66 -9.55
N VAL A 212 -4.95 1.21 -8.41
CA VAL A 212 -6.29 1.78 -8.19
C VAL A 212 -6.16 3.19 -7.61
N VAL A 213 -6.97 4.10 -8.15
CA VAL A 213 -7.10 5.50 -7.69
C VAL A 213 -8.45 5.68 -7.01
N SER A 214 -8.47 6.28 -5.82
CA SER A 214 -9.68 6.57 -5.03
C SER A 214 -9.44 7.71 -4.04
N TYR A 215 -10.48 8.42 -3.58
CA TYR A 215 -10.36 9.39 -2.48
C TYR A 215 -10.37 8.74 -1.08
N ASP A 216 -10.68 7.44 -1.02
CA ASP A 216 -10.52 6.56 0.13
C ASP A 216 -9.34 5.63 -0.18
N VAL A 217 -8.22 5.83 0.51
CA VAL A 217 -6.95 5.14 0.21
C VAL A 217 -6.99 3.71 0.71
N ALA A 218 -7.68 3.45 1.83
CA ALA A 218 -7.94 2.09 2.28
C ALA A 218 -8.73 1.30 1.22
N LEU A 219 -9.72 1.94 0.58
CA LEU A 219 -10.44 1.33 -0.56
C LEU A 219 -9.51 1.09 -1.75
N ALA A 220 -8.65 2.05 -2.10
CA ALA A 220 -7.70 1.89 -3.19
C ALA A 220 -6.80 0.65 -2.98
N ASP A 221 -6.24 0.48 -1.78
CA ASP A 221 -5.36 -0.66 -1.42
C ASP A 221 -6.10 -1.99 -1.51
N ALA A 222 -7.28 -2.08 -0.89
CA ALA A 222 -8.11 -3.28 -0.96
C ALA A 222 -8.49 -3.64 -2.40
N MET A 223 -8.87 -2.64 -3.19
CA MET A 223 -9.22 -2.82 -4.60
C MET A 223 -8.03 -3.16 -5.49
N ALA A 224 -6.85 -2.61 -5.21
CA ALA A 224 -5.62 -2.96 -5.92
C ALA A 224 -5.28 -4.44 -5.71
N THR A 225 -5.39 -4.92 -4.47
CA THR A 225 -5.25 -6.34 -4.12
C THR A 225 -6.30 -7.19 -4.85
N ALA A 226 -7.56 -6.78 -4.80
CA ALA A 226 -8.67 -7.49 -5.44
C ALA A 226 -8.52 -7.55 -6.97
N LEU A 227 -8.10 -6.45 -7.60
CA LEU A 227 -7.82 -6.36 -9.03
C LEU A 227 -6.65 -7.27 -9.40
N GLY A 228 -5.52 -7.17 -8.69
CA GLY A 228 -4.34 -8.00 -8.93
C GLY A 228 -4.65 -9.50 -8.89
N ASN A 229 -5.48 -9.92 -7.93
CA ASN A 229 -5.92 -11.32 -7.79
C ASN A 229 -6.79 -11.83 -8.94
N ARG A 230 -7.43 -10.95 -9.72
CA ARG A 230 -8.29 -11.32 -10.86
C ARG A 230 -7.52 -11.48 -12.17
N ILE A 231 -6.27 -11.02 -12.22
CA ILE A 231 -5.47 -11.07 -13.44
C ILE A 231 -4.64 -12.35 -13.46
N HIS A 232 -4.99 -13.29 -14.34
CA HIS A 232 -4.23 -14.53 -14.56
C HIS A 232 -3.60 -14.58 -15.97
N GLY A 233 -4.17 -13.85 -16.93
CA GLY A 233 -3.65 -13.71 -18.29
C GLY A 233 -4.08 -12.40 -18.96
N TYR A 234 -3.63 -12.19 -20.20
CA TYR A 234 -3.89 -10.95 -20.95
C TYR A 234 -5.38 -10.69 -21.20
N SER A 235 -6.20 -11.74 -21.30
CA SER A 235 -7.66 -11.63 -21.48
C SER A 235 -8.37 -11.01 -20.27
N ASP A 236 -7.72 -11.01 -19.10
CA ASP A 236 -8.32 -10.55 -17.85
C ASP A 236 -8.07 -9.06 -17.62
N LEU A 237 -7.07 -8.47 -18.27
CA LEU A 237 -6.67 -7.07 -18.06
C LEU A 237 -7.86 -6.11 -18.24
N ARG A 238 -8.52 -6.18 -19.40
CA ARG A 238 -9.66 -5.31 -19.69
C ARG A 238 -10.82 -5.57 -18.75
N LYS A 239 -11.22 -6.83 -18.58
CA LYS A 239 -12.35 -7.23 -17.72
C LYS A 239 -12.12 -6.84 -16.26
N GLY A 240 -10.90 -6.97 -15.77
CA GLY A 240 -10.51 -6.62 -14.41
C GLY A 240 -10.61 -5.13 -14.15
N VAL A 241 -10.06 -4.30 -15.05
CA VAL A 241 -10.13 -2.84 -14.95
C VAL A 241 -11.57 -2.34 -15.10
N GLU A 242 -12.35 -2.90 -16.04
CA GLU A 242 -13.78 -2.60 -16.18
C GLU A 242 -14.56 -2.96 -14.90
N TRP A 243 -14.29 -4.14 -14.31
CA TRP A 243 -14.89 -4.55 -13.03
C TRP A 243 -14.52 -3.58 -11.89
N ALA A 244 -13.25 -3.20 -11.75
CA ALA A 244 -12.82 -2.30 -10.67
C ALA A 244 -13.57 -0.96 -10.73
N MET A 245 -13.80 -0.43 -11.93
CA MET A 245 -14.57 0.80 -12.14
C MET A 245 -16.06 0.69 -11.81
N THR A 246 -16.61 -0.52 -11.65
CA THR A 246 -18.00 -0.69 -11.17
C THR A 246 -18.14 -0.48 -9.66
N ILE A 247 -17.03 -0.49 -8.91
CA ILE A 247 -17.05 -0.38 -7.45
C ILE A 247 -17.17 1.09 -7.02
N PRO A 248 -18.19 1.47 -6.24
CA PRO A 248 -18.37 2.84 -5.78
C PRO A 248 -17.16 3.35 -4.99
N GLY A 249 -16.59 4.47 -5.44
CA GLY A 249 -15.41 5.13 -4.84
C GLY A 249 -14.15 4.99 -5.68
N VAL A 250 -14.07 3.99 -6.57
CA VAL A 250 -12.96 3.86 -7.52
C VAL A 250 -13.07 4.94 -8.60
N LYS A 251 -11.97 5.66 -8.81
CA LYS A 251 -11.84 6.75 -9.79
C LYS A 251 -11.06 6.36 -11.02
N GLY A 252 -10.11 5.46 -10.85
CA GLY A 252 -9.30 4.94 -11.93
C GLY A 252 -8.72 3.57 -11.59
N ALA A 253 -8.49 2.77 -12.60
CA ALA A 253 -7.83 1.48 -12.46
C ALA A 253 -6.89 1.21 -13.64
N LEU A 254 -5.74 0.61 -13.33
CA LEU A 254 -4.78 0.14 -14.31
C LEU A 254 -4.28 -1.25 -13.91
N ALA A 255 -4.09 -2.12 -14.89
CA ALA A 255 -3.46 -3.42 -14.70
C ALA A 255 -2.37 -3.63 -15.75
N VAL A 256 -1.24 -4.19 -15.33
CA VAL A 256 -0.09 -4.56 -16.17
C VAL A 256 0.16 -6.05 -16.06
N LEU A 257 0.39 -6.69 -17.20
CA LEU A 257 0.94 -8.03 -17.29
C LEU A 257 1.89 -8.08 -18.49
N GLY A 258 3.18 -8.31 -18.23
CA GLY A 258 4.24 -8.31 -19.24
C GLY A 258 4.30 -6.99 -20.01
N ASP A 259 4.15 -7.11 -21.34
CA ASP A 259 4.15 -6.03 -22.33
C ASP A 259 2.76 -5.43 -22.57
N LYS A 260 1.74 -5.81 -21.79
CA LYS A 260 0.36 -5.35 -21.98
C LYS A 260 -0.15 -4.64 -20.74
N MET A 261 -0.99 -3.64 -20.98
CA MET A 261 -1.70 -2.93 -19.93
C MET A 261 -3.13 -2.61 -20.36
N ALA A 262 -4.01 -2.48 -19.38
CA ALA A 262 -5.32 -1.87 -19.52
C ALA A 262 -5.45 -0.72 -18.52
N VAL A 263 -6.11 0.36 -18.91
CA VAL A 263 -6.33 1.55 -18.08
C VAL A 263 -7.74 2.09 -18.33
N LEU A 264 -8.41 2.54 -17.27
CA LEU A 264 -9.73 3.15 -17.34
C LEU A 264 -9.92 4.15 -16.18
N GLY A 265 -10.69 5.21 -16.44
CA GLY A 265 -11.02 6.23 -15.45
C GLY A 265 -10.02 7.39 -15.39
N GLU A 266 -9.93 8.02 -14.22
CA GLU A 266 -9.10 9.20 -13.93
C GLU A 266 -7.60 8.84 -13.80
N ILE A 267 -7.02 8.30 -14.88
CA ILE A 267 -5.58 7.98 -14.98
C ILE A 267 -5.03 8.58 -16.28
N GLU A 268 -4.23 9.63 -16.15
CA GLU A 268 -3.48 10.22 -17.26
C GLU A 268 -2.06 9.64 -17.30
N LEU A 269 -1.75 8.83 -18.30
CA LEU A 269 -0.42 8.26 -18.48
C LEU A 269 0.53 9.27 -19.10
N THR A 270 1.71 9.42 -18.51
CA THR A 270 2.82 10.22 -19.05
C THR A 270 4.10 9.41 -19.09
N PRO A 271 4.95 9.61 -20.12
CA PRO A 271 6.32 9.11 -20.09
C PRO A 271 7.07 9.72 -18.89
N VAL A 272 7.91 8.91 -18.24
CA VAL A 272 8.91 9.37 -17.27
C VAL A 272 10.29 8.97 -17.76
N SER A 273 11.27 9.85 -17.59
CA SER A 273 12.67 9.50 -17.83
C SER A 273 13.21 8.76 -16.59
N PRO A 274 13.89 7.62 -16.77
CA PRO A 274 14.64 6.97 -15.70
C PRO A 274 15.69 7.89 -15.08
#